data_AF-A0A6M3J1P9-F1
#
_entry.id   AF-A0A6M3J1P9-F1
#
_cell.length_a   1.000
_cell.length_b   1.000
_cell.length_c   1.000
_cell.angle_alpha   90.00
_cell.angle_beta   90.00
_cell.angle_gamma   90.00
#
_symmetry.space_group_name_H-M   'P 1'
#
loop_
_entity.id
_entity.type
_entity.pdbx_description
1 polymer ?
#
loop_
_entity_poly.entity_id
_entity_poly.type
_entity_poly.pdbx_seq_one_letter_code
_entity_poly.pdbx_strand_id
1 'polypeptide(L)'
;MEIPEKIKLGGHEIQIRFETTKTVGGAGEYNHYHQLIRLRKEPDTPEDAEAEAFLHEIFEAIKLFNNIELPHVSLTVLSEALFQVIRDNDLDFRKPV
;
A
#
# COMPACT_ATOMS: atom_id res chain seq x y z
N MET A 1 4.51 10.43 4.15
CA MET A 1 5.30 9.20 4.22
C MET A 1 6.16 9.14 2.96
N GLU A 2 7.47 8.91 3.11
CA GLU A 2 8.29 8.59 1.94
C GLU A 2 8.02 7.13 1.53
N ILE A 3 7.39 6.93 0.37
CA ILE A 3 7.10 5.59 -0.16
C ILE A 3 8.38 5.04 -0.80
N PRO A 4 8.90 3.88 -0.35
CA PRO A 4 10.14 3.32 -0.90
C PRO A 4 9.93 2.76 -2.31
N GLU A 5 11.01 2.58 -3.07
CA GLU A 5 10.95 1.94 -4.40
C GLU A 5 10.69 0.43 -4.32
N LYS A 6 10.92 -0.18 -3.14
CA LYS A 6 10.67 -1.61 -2.90
C LYS A 6 10.47 -1.92 -1.43
N ILE A 7 9.73 -3.00 -1.16
CA ILE A 7 9.55 -3.58 0.17
C ILE A 7 9.76 -5.09 0.16
N LYS A 8 9.95 -5.67 1.34
CA LYS A 8 9.87 -7.12 1.54
C LYS A 8 8.54 -7.47 2.19
N LEU A 9 7.84 -8.45 1.63
CA LEU A 9 6.57 -8.93 2.16
C LEU A 9 6.44 -10.43 1.88
N GLY A 10 6.09 -11.23 2.89
CA GLY A 10 5.86 -12.67 2.72
C GLY A 10 7.04 -13.46 2.14
N GLY A 11 8.27 -12.95 2.25
CA GLY A 11 9.46 -13.56 1.63
C GLY A 11 9.75 -13.09 0.20
N HIS A 12 8.91 -12.23 -0.39
CA HIS A 12 9.09 -11.65 -1.72
C HIS A 12 9.64 -10.22 -1.65
N GLU A 13 10.43 -9.83 -2.65
CA GLU A 13 10.76 -8.42 -2.90
C GLU A 13 9.72 -7.84 -3.86
N ILE A 14 8.96 -6.87 -3.39
CA ILE A 14 7.89 -6.21 -4.15
C ILE A 14 8.39 -4.83 -4.58
N GLN A 15 8.34 -4.59 -5.89
CA GLN A 15 8.67 -3.30 -6.50
C GLN A 15 7.50 -2.33 -6.36
N ILE A 16 7.79 -1.04 -6.22
CA ILE A 16 6.78 0.02 -6.11
C ILE A 16 7.02 1.02 -7.23
N ARG A 17 5.99 1.32 -8.01
CA ARG A 17 6.06 2.25 -9.14
C ARG A 17 4.91 3.24 -9.11
N PHE A 18 5.24 4.49 -9.40
CA PHE A 18 4.26 5.52 -9.68
C PHE A 18 3.96 5.54 -11.18
N GLU A 19 2.68 5.47 -11.53
CA GLU A 19 2.22 5.48 -12.92
C GLU A 19 1.04 6.44 -13.11
N THR A 20 0.88 6.93 -14.34
CA THR A 20 -0.23 7.82 -14.70
C THR A 20 -1.50 7.03 -14.97
N THR A 21 -2.65 7.66 -14.73
CA THR A 21 -4.04 7.14 -14.68
C THR A 21 -4.48 6.00 -15.61
N LYS A 22 -3.86 5.76 -16.76
CA LYS A 22 -4.35 4.77 -17.74
C LYS A 22 -4.00 3.32 -17.41
N THR A 23 -3.03 3.07 -16.54
CA THR A 23 -2.49 1.72 -16.28
C THR A 23 -2.81 1.19 -14.88
N VAL A 24 -3.35 2.03 -14.00
CA VAL A 24 -3.64 1.69 -12.59
C VAL A 24 -5.16 1.77 -12.36
N GLY A 25 -5.76 0.64 -11.97
CA GLY A 25 -7.16 0.58 -11.57
C GLY A 25 -7.33 1.24 -10.19
N GLY A 26 -8.14 2.30 -10.08
CA GLY A 26 -8.28 3.02 -8.81
C GLY A 26 -7.00 3.77 -8.37
N ALA A 27 -6.78 3.90 -7.07
CA ALA A 27 -5.63 4.62 -6.50
C ALA A 27 -4.32 3.80 -6.53
N GLY A 28 -4.43 2.47 -6.56
CA GLY A 28 -3.30 1.55 -6.59
C GLY A 28 -3.71 0.18 -7.15
N GLU A 29 -2.71 -0.62 -7.50
CA GLU A 29 -2.90 -2.02 -7.89
C GLU A 29 -1.70 -2.87 -7.48
N TYR A 30 -1.95 -3.95 -6.74
CA TYR A 30 -0.99 -5.02 -6.53
C TYR A 30 -1.10 -6.13 -7.60
N ASN A 31 0.02 -6.40 -8.27
CA ASN A 31 0.17 -7.50 -9.21
C ASN A 31 1.08 -8.60 -8.64
N HIS A 32 0.47 -9.70 -8.21
CA HIS A 32 1.18 -10.82 -7.58
C HIS A 32 2.19 -11.51 -8.49
N TYR A 33 1.87 -11.63 -9.78
CA TYR A 33 2.70 -12.35 -10.73
C TYR A 33 4.03 -11.62 -10.97
N HIS A 34 3.98 -10.29 -11.03
CA HIS A 34 5.16 -9.44 -11.24
C HIS A 34 5.79 -8.92 -9.94
N GLN A 35 5.20 -9.22 -8.77
CA GLN A 35 5.64 -8.67 -7.48
C GLN A 35 5.76 -7.14 -7.54
N LEU A 36 4.68 -6.48 -7.97
CA LEU A 36 4.66 -5.06 -8.29
C LEU A 36 3.43 -4.39 -7.69
N ILE A 37 3.64 -3.35 -6.89
CA ILE A 37 2.61 -2.38 -6.52
C ILE A 37 2.75 -1.19 -7.46
N ARG A 38 1.66 -0.83 -8.14
CA ARG A 38 1.56 0.41 -8.90
C ARG A 38 0.68 1.38 -8.14
N LEU A 39 1.13 2.62 -7.99
CA LEU A 39 0.38 3.70 -7.36
C LEU A 39 0.10 4.75 -8.41
N ARG A 40 -1.12 5.28 -8.40
CA ARG A 40 -1.49 6.37 -9.29
C ARG A 40 -0.78 7.64 -8.84
N LYS A 41 -0.05 8.27 -9.77
CA LYS A 41 0.58 9.58 -9.57
C LYS A 41 -0.04 10.59 -10.52
N GLU A 42 -0.79 11.54 -9.96
CA GLU A 42 -1.30 12.69 -10.67
C GLU A 42 -0.76 13.98 -10.02
N PRO A 43 -0.65 15.10 -10.76
CA PRO A 43 -0.07 16.33 -10.23
C PRO A 43 -0.76 16.86 -8.97
N ASP A 44 -2.07 16.61 -8.83
CA ASP A 44 -2.91 17.13 -7.77
C ASP A 44 -3.33 16.07 -6.75
N THR A 45 -2.77 14.85 -6.81
CA THR A 45 -3.06 13.84 -5.79
C THR A 45 -2.44 14.25 -4.46
N PRO A 46 -3.24 14.38 -3.37
CA PRO A 46 -2.71 14.62 -2.04
C PRO A 46 -1.75 13.51 -1.60
N GLU A 47 -0.64 13.87 -0.95
CA GLU A 47 0.38 12.89 -0.55
C GLU A 47 -0.15 11.87 0.47
N ASP A 48 -1.07 12.28 1.34
CA ASP A 48 -1.74 11.39 2.29
C ASP A 48 -2.60 10.34 1.58
N ALA A 49 -3.27 10.69 0.50
CA ALA A 49 -3.99 9.74 -0.35
C ALA A 49 -3.03 8.75 -1.04
N GLU A 50 -1.84 9.19 -1.48
CA GLU A 50 -0.83 8.28 -2.04
C GLU A 50 -0.29 7.30 -0.99
N ALA A 51 -0.07 7.80 0.23
CA ALA A 51 0.42 6.99 1.35
C ALA A 51 -0.62 5.99 1.86
N GLU A 52 -1.90 6.38 1.92
CA GLU A 52 -3.00 5.48 2.25
C GLU A 52 -3.16 4.40 1.16
N ALA A 53 -3.15 4.78 -0.11
CA ALA A 53 -3.22 3.84 -1.22
C ALA A 53 -2.06 2.82 -1.17
N PHE A 54 -0.86 3.27 -0.80
CA PHE A 54 0.27 2.35 -0.58
C PHE A 54 -0.01 1.33 0.53
N LEU A 55 -0.56 1.77 1.66
CA LEU A 55 -0.91 0.87 2.75
C LEU A 55 -2.05 -0.10 2.35
N HIS A 56 -3.01 0.38 1.57
CA HIS A 56 -4.08 -0.43 0.99
C HIS A 56 -3.52 -1.57 0.14
N GLU A 57 -2.58 -1.28 -0.77
CA GLU A 57 -1.96 -2.31 -1.62
C GLU A 57 -1.09 -3.30 -0.85
N ILE A 58 -0.47 -2.88 0.27
CA ILE A 58 0.20 -3.80 1.19
C ILE A 58 -0.82 -4.79 1.78
N PHE A 59 -2.02 -4.34 2.16
CA PHE A 59 -3.05 -5.25 2.66
C PHE A 59 -3.61 -6.18 1.59
N GLU A 60 -3.82 -5.70 0.35
CA GLU A 60 -4.22 -6.59 -0.76
C GLU A 60 -3.15 -7.65 -1.02
N ALA A 61 -1.86 -7.29 -0.95
CA ALA A 61 -0.77 -8.24 -1.07
C ALA A 61 -0.73 -9.28 0.08
N ILE A 62 -0.89 -8.84 1.34
CA ILE A 62 -0.98 -9.74 2.51
C ILE A 62 -2.15 -10.71 2.35
N LYS A 63 -3.33 -10.19 2.01
CA LYS A 63 -4.55 -10.96 1.81
C LYS A 63 -4.34 -12.05 0.77
N LEU A 64 -3.78 -11.68 -0.39
CA LEU A 64 -3.56 -12.60 -1.50
C LEU A 64 -2.50 -13.67 -1.17
N PHE A 65 -1.37 -13.30 -0.55
CA PHE A 65 -0.32 -14.25 -0.16
C PHE A 65 -0.79 -15.31 0.82
N ASN A 66 -1.69 -14.93 1.72
CA ASN A 66 -2.14 -15.79 2.81
C ASN A 66 -3.52 -16.39 2.55
N ASN A 67 -4.10 -16.17 1.37
CA ASN A 67 -5.45 -16.59 1.00
C ASN A 67 -6.49 -16.21 2.08
N ILE A 68 -6.38 -15.00 2.60
CA ILE A 68 -7.27 -14.49 3.66
C ILE A 68 -8.56 -14.02 3.01
N GLU A 69 -9.69 -14.48 3.51
CA GLU A 69 -10.98 -13.94 3.15
C GLU A 69 -11.20 -12.61 3.89
N LEU A 70 -10.89 -11.50 3.21
CA LEU A 70 -11.11 -10.15 3.71
C LEU A 70 -11.88 -9.35 2.65
N PRO A 71 -13.15 -8.98 2.92
CA PRO A 71 -13.93 -8.14 2.02
C PRO A 71 -13.22 -6.82 1.74
N HIS A 72 -13.26 -6.36 0.49
CA HIS A 72 -12.54 -5.15 0.07
C HIS A 72 -12.95 -3.92 0.92
N VAL A 73 -14.24 -3.77 1.24
CA VAL A 73 -14.72 -2.70 2.15
C VAL A 73 -14.03 -2.76 3.51
N SER A 74 -13.87 -3.95 4.10
CA SER A 74 -13.19 -4.10 5.38
C SER A 74 -11.70 -3.78 5.27
N LEU A 75 -11.08 -4.15 4.15
CA LEU A 75 -9.68 -3.81 3.87
C LEU A 75 -9.49 -2.30 3.76
N THR A 76 -10.34 -1.58 3.02
CA THR A 76 -10.31 -0.12 2.90
C THR A 76 -10.46 0.56 4.27
N VAL A 77 -11.40 0.11 5.10
CA VAL A 77 -11.57 0.68 6.46
C VAL A 77 -10.33 0.44 7.33
N LEU A 78 -9.70 -0.74 7.20
CA LEU A 78 -8.47 -1.05 7.93
C LEU A 78 -7.29 -0.20 7.44
N SER A 79 -7.15 0.04 6.13
CA SER A 79 -6.10 0.88 5.57
C SER A 79 -6.21 2.32 6.05
N GLU A 80 -7.39 2.93 5.96
CA GLU A 80 -7.63 4.29 6.44
C GLU A 80 -7.35 4.43 7.95
N ALA A 81 -7.88 3.52 8.76
CA ALA A 81 -7.72 3.57 10.21
C ALA A 81 -6.25 3.37 10.64
N LEU A 82 -5.55 2.39 10.07
CA LEU A 82 -4.16 2.12 10.41
C LEU A 82 -3.21 3.18 9.85
N PHE A 83 -3.51 3.76 8.69
CA PHE A 83 -2.75 4.88 8.15
C PHE A 83 -2.67 6.03 9.15
N GLN A 84 -3.83 6.44 9.71
CA GLN A 84 -3.86 7.48 10.72
C GLN A 84 -3.05 7.10 11.96
N VAL A 85 -3.26 5.89 12.49
CA VAL A 85 -2.57 5.43 13.71
C VAL A 85 -1.05 5.43 13.51
N ILE A 86 -0.54 4.93 12.38
CA ILE A 86 0.89 4.90 12.09
C ILE A 86 1.45 6.32 11.96
N ARG A 87 0.76 7.18 11.22
CA ARG A 87 1.26 8.51 10.85
C ARG A 87 1.20 9.51 11.99
N ASP A 88 0.07 9.60 12.70
CA ASP A 88 -0.13 10.58 13.76
C ASP A 88 0.69 10.27 15.02
N ASN A 89 1.14 9.02 15.17
CA ASN A 89 1.92 8.56 16.32
C ASN A 89 3.40 8.26 16.00
N ASP A 90 3.87 8.58 14.79
CA ASP A 90 5.26 8.33 14.32
C ASP A 90 5.76 6.89 14.62
N LEU A 91 4.93 5.89 14.34
CA LEU A 91 5.23 4.49 14.69
C LEU A 91 6.33 3.91 13.78
N ASP A 92 7.50 3.62 14.36
CA ASP A 92 8.59 2.88 13.71
C ASP A 92 9.05 1.70 14.57
N PHE A 93 8.51 0.51 14.29
CA PHE A 93 8.78 -0.73 15.03
C PHE A 93 10.22 -1.27 14.89
N ARG A 94 11.10 -0.59 14.14
CA ARG A 94 12.54 -0.91 14.09
C ARG A 94 13.31 -0.24 15.23
N LYS A 95 12.75 0.82 15.82
CA LYS A 95 13.36 1.54 16.93
C LYS A 95 12.92 0.87 18.24
N PRO A 96 13.85 0.44 19.11
CA PRO A 96 13.48 -0.02 20.45
C PRO A 96 12.90 1.15 21.26
N VAL A 97 11.94 0.83 22.13
CA VAL A 97 11.35 1.74 23.11
C VAL A 97 12.32 1.99 24.26
#